data_AF-A0A350NSZ5-F1
#
_entry.id   AF-A0A350NSZ5-F1
#
_cell.length_a   1.000
_cell.length_b   1.000
_cell.length_c   1.000
_cell.angle_alpha   90.00
_cell.angle_beta   90.00
_cell.angle_gamma   90.00
#
_symmetry.space_group_name_H-M   'P 1'
#
loop_
_entity.id
_entity.type
_entity.pdbx_description
1 polymer ?
#
loop_
_entity_poly.entity_id
_entity_poly.type
_entity_poly.pdbx_seq_one_letter_code
_entity_poly.pdbx_strand_id
1 'polypeptide(L)' 'MNMNQDIKQCRDHCEQLANQIRGIANKTTDQRSREMLTLGAGHLEMCIHSCDQSLKMPNM' A
#
# COMPACT_ATOMS: atom_id res chain seq x y z
N MET A 1 -16.02 17.05 4.28
CA MET A 1 -15.09 16.01 3.81
C MET A 1 -15.81 14.68 3.88
N ASN A 2 -15.75 13.89 2.81
CA ASN A 2 -16.40 12.58 2.78
C ASN A 2 -15.35 11.54 3.14
N MET A 3 -15.37 11.11 4.40
CA MET A 3 -14.36 10.22 4.98
C MET A 3 -14.19 8.92 4.16
N ASN A 4 -15.27 8.40 3.56
CA ASN A 4 -15.19 7.22 2.69
C ASN A 4 -14.48 7.51 1.36
N GLN A 5 -14.62 8.72 0.80
CA GLN A 5 -13.87 9.11 -0.40
C GLN A 5 -12.39 9.29 -0.08
N ASP A 6 -12.08 9.89 1.07
CA ASP A 6 -10.69 10.11 1.52
C ASP A 6 -9.98 8.76 1.79
N ILE A 7 -10.66 7.80 2.43
CA ILE A 7 -10.11 6.45 2.66
C ILE A 7 -9.92 5.68 1.34
N LYS A 8 -10.84 5.81 0.37
CA LYS A 8 -10.68 5.21 -0.97
C LYS A 8 -9.46 5.79 -1.70
N GLN A 9 -9.28 7.10 -1.66
CA GLN A 9 -8.10 7.74 -2.26
C GLN A 9 -6.81 7.28 -1.60
N CYS A 10 -6.80 7.13 -0.28
CA CYS A 10 -5.66 6.58 0.46
C CYS A 10 -5.32 5.15 0.00
N ARG A 11 -6.33 4.27 -0.03
CA ARG A 11 -6.21 2.88 -0.52
C ARG A 11 -5.58 2.83 -1.91
N ASP A 12 -6.13 3.60 -2.85
CA ASP A 12 -5.68 3.60 -4.25
C ASP A 12 -4.26 4.15 -4.37
N HIS A 13 -3.89 5.14 -3.56
CA HIS A 13 -2.53 5.67 -3.51
C HIS A 13 -1.53 4.64 -2.96
N CYS A 14 -1.89 3.92 -1.89
CA CYS A 14 -1.07 2.85 -1.33
C CYS A 14 -0.88 1.71 -2.34
N GLU A 15 -1.93 1.35 -3.09
CA GLU A 15 -1.87 0.33 -4.14
C GLU A 15 -0.91 0.74 -5.28
N GLN A 16 -1.01 1.99 -5.74
CA GLN A 16 -0.08 2.53 -6.75
C GLN A 16 1.37 2.51 -6.26
N LEU A 17 1.62 2.95 -5.03
CA LEU A 17 2.96 3.00 -4.47
C LEU A 17 3.54 1.60 -4.23
N ALA A 18 2.73 0.64 -3.74
CA ALA A 18 3.16 -0.75 -3.55
C ALA A 18 3.61 -1.37 -4.88
N ASN A 19 2.85 -1.14 -5.95
CA ASN A 19 3.19 -1.63 -7.29
C ASN A 19 4.45 -0.98 -7.85
N GLN A 20 4.65 0.33 -7.62
CA GLN A 20 5.90 1.01 -8.00
C GLN A 20 7.11 0.43 -7.27
N ILE A 21 7.02 0.25 -5.95
CA ILE A 21 8.10 -0.30 -5.12
C ILE A 21 8.45 -1.73 -5.57
N ARG A 22 7.45 -2.57 -5.85
CA ARG A 22 7.68 -3.91 -6.42
C ARG A 22 8.41 -3.84 -7.77
N GLY A 23 8.00 -2.91 -8.63
CA GLY A 23 8.67 -2.67 -9.91
C GLY A 23 10.13 -2.29 -9.75
N ILE A 24 10.47 -1.49 -8.75
CA ILE A 24 11.86 -1.11 -8.42
C ILE A 24 12.60 -2.32 -7.83
N ALA A 25 12.00 -3.04 -6.87
CA ALA A 25 12.59 -4.22 -6.25
C ALA A 25 12.99 -5.28 -7.30
N ASN A 26 12.13 -5.52 -8.29
CA ASN A 26 12.38 -6.47 -9.37
C ASN A 26 13.54 -6.08 -10.28
N LYS A 27 13.86 -4.78 -10.37
CA LYS A 27 15.00 -4.26 -11.15
C LYS A 27 16.26 -4.06 -10.31
N THR A 28 16.17 -4.25 -8.99
CA THR A 28 17.28 -4.02 -8.06
C THR A 28 18.16 -5.27 -7.99
N THR A 29 19.44 -5.09 -8.31
CA THR A 29 20.45 -6.16 -8.29
C THR A 29 21.00 -6.42 -6.90
N ASP A 30 21.14 -5.38 -6.07
CA ASP A 30 21.55 -5.50 -4.69
C ASP A 30 20.49 -6.24 -3.86
N GLN A 31 20.87 -7.38 -3.29
CA GLN A 31 19.95 -8.26 -2.58
C GLN A 31 19.31 -7.56 -1.37
N ARG A 32 20.11 -6.85 -0.57
CA ARG A 32 19.62 -6.18 0.65
C ARG A 32 18.61 -5.10 0.30
N SER A 33 18.88 -4.30 -0.72
CA SER A 33 17.97 -3.26 -1.20
C SER A 33 16.68 -3.87 -1.74
N ARG A 34 16.74 -4.97 -2.49
CA ARG A 34 15.55 -5.70 -2.97
C ARG A 34 14.69 -6.22 -1.82
N GLU A 35 15.31 -6.78 -0.77
CA GLU A 35 14.60 -7.25 0.42
C GLU A 35 13.90 -6.09 1.14
N MET A 36 14.60 -4.97 1.34
CA MET A 36 14.03 -3.77 1.98
C MET A 36 12.86 -3.18 1.19
N LEU A 37 12.98 -3.11 -0.15
CA LEU A 37 11.89 -2.66 -1.02
C LEU A 37 10.69 -3.62 -0.94
N THR A 38 10.95 -4.93 -0.93
CA THR A 38 9.88 -5.94 -0.79
C THR A 38 9.15 -5.80 0.55
N LEU A 39 9.89 -5.58 1.64
CA LEU A 39 9.31 -5.32 2.96
C LEU A 39 8.47 -4.03 2.96
N GLY A 40 8.98 -2.95 2.36
CA GLY A 40 8.25 -1.69 2.23
C GLY A 40 6.94 -1.83 1.46
N ALA A 41 6.94 -2.59 0.35
CA ALA A 41 5.71 -2.92 -0.38
C ALA A 41 4.74 -3.75 0.49
N GLY A 42 5.25 -4.67 1.32
CA GLY A 42 4.44 -5.41 2.28
C GLY A 42 3.77 -4.53 3.34
N HIS A 43 4.43 -3.46 3.80
CA HIS A 43 3.82 -2.49 4.71
C HIS A 43 2.68 -1.71 4.05
N LEU A 44 2.79 -1.39 2.76
CA LEU A 44 1.70 -0.74 2.03
C LEU A 44 0.50 -1.67 1.84
N GLU A 45 0.72 -2.97 1.66
CA GLU A 45 -0.38 -3.95 1.64
C GLU A 45 -1.16 -3.98 2.97
N MET A 46 -0.46 -3.88 4.10
CA MET A 46 -1.13 -3.75 5.41
C MET A 46 -1.98 -2.48 5.48
N CYS A 47 -1.48 -1.37 4.94
CA CYS A 47 -2.24 -0.11 4.88
C CYS A 47 -3.51 -0.26 4.02
N ILE A 48 -3.40 -0.89 2.84
CA ILE A 48 -4.54 -1.20 1.96
C ILE A 48 -5.58 -2.05 2.71
N HIS A 49 -5.14 -3.07 3.45
CA HIS A 49 -6.02 -3.91 4.25
C HIS A 49 -6.76 -3.11 5.33
N SER A 50 -6.07 -2.19 6.02
CA SER A 50 -6.71 -1.30 6.99
C SER A 50 -7.74 -0.38 6.32
N CYS A 51 -7.43 0.20 5.15
CA CYS A 51 -8.39 1.02 4.41
C CYS A 51 -9.62 0.21 3.98
N ASP A 52 -9.42 -1.01 3.45
CA ASP A 52 -10.51 -1.90 3.07
C ASP A 52 -11.39 -2.29 4.25
N GLN A 53 -10.80 -2.51 5.43
CA GLN A 53 -11.56 -2.76 6.67
C GLN A 53 -12.38 -1.54 7.09
N SER A 54 -11.80 -0.34 7.06
CA SER A 54 -12.52 0.90 7.37
C SER A 54 -13.66 1.17 6.39
N LEU A 55 -13.49 0.87 5.10
CA LEU A 55 -14.55 1.03 4.09
C LEU A 55 -15.68 0.01 4.24
N LYS A 56 -15.38 -1.18 4.78
CA LYS A 56 -16.37 -2.23 5.08
C LYS A 56 -17.13 -1.97 6.38
N MET A 57 -16.59 -1.14 7.27
CA MET A 57 -17.21 -0.75 8.55
C MET A 57 -17.60 0.74 8.53
N PRO A 58 -18.64 1.14 7.78
CA PRO A 58 -19.01 2.54 7.63
C PRO A 58 -19.59 3.22 8.89
N ASN A 59 -19.75 2.50 10.01
CA ASN A 59 -20.25 3.05 11.29
C ASN A 59 -19.66 2.28 12.49
N MET A 60 -18.65 2.86 13.13
CA MET A 60 -18.47 2.84 14.59
C MET A 60 -18.27 4.28 15.04
#